data_AF-A0A2T7U1H2-F1
#
_entry.id   AF-A0A2T7U1H2-F1
#
_cell.length_a   1.000
_cell.length_b   1.000
_cell.length_c   1.000
_cell.angle_alpha   90.00
_cell.angle_beta   90.00
_cell.angle_gamma   90.00
#
_symmetry.space_group_name_H-M   'P 1'
#
loop_
_entity.id
_entity.type
_entity.pdbx_description
1 polymer ?
#
loop_
_entity_poly.entity_id
_entity_poly.type
_entity_poly.pdbx_seq_one_letter_code
_entity_poly.pdbx_strand_id
1 'polypeptide(L)'
;MNDLQREREDLILADRHLAAGEQRISGQIALIRRMTEQGCDTTTARELLRLLEETMVLWQDHRQLILEAIARHERSASPPPQADPGPEAP
;
A
#
# COMPACT_ATOMS: atom_id res chain seq x y z
N MET A 1 18.47 -10.18 9.16
CA MET A 1 17.37 -10.10 8.18
C MET A 1 17.97 -9.68 6.85
N ASN A 2 17.55 -10.30 5.75
CA ASN A 2 17.87 -9.83 4.41
C ASN A 2 16.91 -8.66 4.06
N ASP A 3 17.37 -7.68 3.30
CA ASP A 3 16.61 -6.48 2.94
C ASP A 3 15.25 -6.81 2.30
N LEU A 4 15.20 -7.86 1.47
CA LEU A 4 13.95 -8.36 0.87
C LEU A 4 12.92 -8.84 1.90
N GLN A 5 13.36 -9.44 3.01
CA GLN A 5 12.44 -9.91 4.06
C GLN A 5 11.84 -8.73 4.82
N ARG A 6 12.64 -7.69 5.10
CA ARG A 6 12.15 -6.45 5.73
C ARG A 6 11.12 -5.76 4.85
N GLU A 7 11.38 -5.62 3.56
CA GLU A 7 10.41 -5.00 2.64
C GLU A 7 9.07 -5.76 2.57
N ARG A 8 9.10 -7.09 2.66
CA ARG A 8 7.88 -7.91 2.73
C ARG A 8 7.11 -7.69 4.04
N GLU A 9 7.81 -7.53 5.16
CA GLU A 9 7.19 -7.20 6.44
C GLU A 9 6.57 -5.79 6.42
N ASP A 10 7.27 -4.81 5.83
CA ASP A 10 6.77 -3.45 5.64
C ASP A 10 5.53 -3.43 4.73
N LEU A 11 5.50 -4.27 3.69
CA LEU A 11 4.33 -4.42 2.81
C LEU A 11 3.11 -4.94 3.57
N ILE A 12 3.27 -5.98 4.40
CA ILE A 12 2.18 -6.52 5.22
C ILE A 12 1.63 -5.45 6.16
N LEU A 13 2.52 -4.65 6.75
CA LEU A 13 2.13 -3.55 7.63
C LEU A 13 1.37 -2.46 6.86
N ALA A 14 1.86 -2.08 5.67
CA ALA A 14 1.19 -1.12 4.80
C ALA A 14 -0.23 -1.59 4.41
N ASP A 15 -0.39 -2.86 4.01
CA ASP A 15 -1.69 -3.45 3.69
C ASP A 15 -2.65 -3.40 4.89
N ARG A 16 -2.17 -3.70 6.09
CA ARG A 16 -2.97 -3.59 7.32
C ARG A 16 -3.41 -2.15 7.59
N HIS A 17 -2.53 -1.17 7.39
CA HIS A 17 -2.87 0.23 7.57
C HIS A 17 -3.90 0.72 6.57
N LEU A 18 -3.78 0.34 5.30
CA LEU A 18 -4.78 0.63 4.26
C LEU A 18 -6.15 0.05 4.64
N ALA A 19 -6.22 -1.25 4.97
CA ALA A 19 -7.48 -1.87 5.37
C ALA A 19 -8.12 -1.19 6.59
N ALA A 20 -7.32 -0.84 7.60
CA ALA A 20 -7.82 -0.11 8.76
C ALA A 20 -8.29 1.32 8.41
N GLY A 21 -7.62 2.00 7.47
CA GLY A 21 -8.02 3.31 6.98
C GLY A 21 -9.34 3.26 6.20
N GLU A 22 -9.54 2.26 5.35
CA GLU A 22 -10.79 2.07 4.59
C GLU A 22 -12.00 1.89 5.51
N GLN A 23 -11.83 1.11 6.59
CA GLN A 23 -12.87 0.95 7.60
C GLN A 23 -13.19 2.28 8.31
N ARG A 24 -12.18 3.11 8.61
CA ARG A 24 -12.38 4.44 9.21
C ARG A 24 -13.10 5.39 8.27
N ILE A 25 -12.71 5.45 7.00
CA ILE A 25 -13.37 6.26 5.98
C ILE A 25 -14.83 5.85 5.85
N SER A 26 -15.12 4.55 5.74
CA SER A 26 -16.48 4.02 5.66
C SER A 26 -17.32 4.40 6.88
N GLY A 27 -16.75 4.28 8.08
CA GLY A 27 -17.38 4.71 9.32
C GLY A 27 -17.66 6.20 9.38
N GLN A 28 -16.72 7.03 8.90
CA GLN A 28 -16.86 8.48 8.87
C GLN A 28 -17.95 8.92 7.89
N ILE A 29 -18.05 8.28 6.72
CA ILE A 29 -19.12 8.52 5.75
C ILE A 29 -20.48 8.19 6.38
N ALA A 30 -20.60 7.05 7.07
CA ALA A 30 -21.83 6.67 7.75
C ALA A 30 -22.22 7.67 8.86
N LEU A 31 -21.24 8.16 9.63
CA LEU A 31 -21.45 9.18 10.65
C LEU A 31 -21.96 10.49 10.03
N ILE A 32 -21.33 10.98 8.97
CA ILE A 32 -21.75 12.21 8.28
C ILE A 32 -23.18 12.08 7.76
N ARG A 33 -23.56 10.94 7.18
CA ARG A 33 -24.93 10.68 6.71
C ARG A 33 -25.94 10.81 7.86
N ARG A 34 -25.68 10.12 8.97
CA ARG A 34 -26.54 10.18 10.16
C ARG A 34 -26.65 11.61 10.72
N MET A 35 -25.54 12.33 10.83
CA MET A 35 -25.53 13.71 11.32
C MET A 35 -26.33 14.63 10.40
N THR A 36 -26.23 14.42 9.08
CA THR A 36 -26.99 15.19 8.09
C THR A 36 -28.50 14.95 8.23
N GLU A 37 -28.92 13.71 8.40
CA GLU A 37 -30.33 13.34 8.63
C GLU A 37 -30.89 13.97 9.92
N GLN A 38 -30.03 14.17 10.93
CA GLN A 38 -30.38 14.80 12.19
C GLN A 38 -30.32 16.33 12.16
N GLY A 39 -29.92 16.93 11.03
CA GLY A 39 -29.75 18.38 10.90
C GLY A 39 -28.58 18.94 11.72
N CYS A 40 -27.62 18.09 12.12
CA CYS A 40 -26.43 18.52 12.84
C CYS A 40 -25.43 19.20 11.89
N ASP A 41 -24.59 20.08 12.43
CA ASP A 41 -23.43 20.59 11.69
C ASP A 41 -22.45 19.45 11.40
N THR A 42 -22.02 19.34 10.14
CA THR A 42 -21.14 18.26 9.65
C THR A 42 -19.77 18.77 9.21
N THR A 43 -19.46 20.05 9.39
CA THR A 43 -18.23 20.69 8.88
C THR A 43 -16.97 19.94 9.31
N THR A 44 -16.72 19.81 10.61
CA THR A 44 -15.54 19.09 11.13
C THR A 44 -15.52 17.61 10.75
N ALA A 45 -16.69 16.97 10.67
CA ALA A 45 -16.78 15.57 10.27
C ALA A 45 -16.33 15.37 8.81
N ARG A 46 -16.67 16.32 7.92
CA ARG A 46 -16.24 16.31 6.51
C ARG A 46 -14.76 16.65 6.36
N GLU A 47 -14.22 17.57 7.17
CA GLU A 47 -12.79 17.86 7.20
C GLU A 47 -11.97 16.63 7.61
N LEU A 48 -12.44 15.90 8.63
CA LEU A 48 -11.82 14.64 9.04
C LEU A 48 -11.89 13.59 7.93
N LEU A 49 -13.02 13.46 7.23
CA LEU A 49 -13.14 12.54 6.09
C LEU A 49 -12.11 12.88 5.01
N ARG A 50 -12.00 14.16 4.64
CA ARG A 50 -11.03 14.61 3.64
C ARG A 50 -9.60 14.30 4.06
N LEU A 51 -9.24 14.54 5.33
CA LEU A 51 -7.90 14.23 5.84
C LEU A 51 -7.61 12.73 5.79
N LEU A 52 -8.59 11.88 6.10
CA LEU A 52 -8.46 10.43 5.99
C LEU A 52 -8.24 9.99 4.54
N GLU A 53 -8.97 10.59 3.59
CA GLU A 53 -8.81 10.33 2.15
C GLU A 53 -7.43 10.77 1.65
N GLU A 54 -6.94 11.95 2.02
CA GLU A 54 -5.60 12.45 1.68
C GLU A 54 -4.51 11.53 2.27
N THR A 55 -4.68 11.09 3.51
CA THR A 55 -3.76 10.13 4.16
C THR A 55 -3.77 8.77 3.45
N MET A 56 -4.92 8.33 2.95
CA MET A 56 -5.06 7.07 2.23
C MET A 56 -4.22 7.07 0.95
N VAL A 57 -4.23 8.17 0.20
CA VAL A 57 -3.41 8.33 -1.02
C VAL A 57 -1.92 8.17 -0.66
N LEU A 58 -1.46 8.83 0.40
CA LEU A 58 -0.06 8.73 0.84
C LEU A 58 0.34 7.28 1.21
N TRP A 59 -0.55 6.53 1.85
CA TRP A 59 -0.29 5.13 2.18
C TRP A 59 -0.30 4.22 0.95
N GLN A 60 -1.13 4.51 -0.05
CA GLN A 60 -1.13 3.79 -1.33
C GLN A 60 0.17 4.03 -2.09
N ASP A 61 0.65 5.26 -2.14
CA ASP A 61 1.94 5.62 -2.75
C ASP A 61 3.10 4.92 -2.01
N HIS A 62 3.08 4.93 -0.68
CA HIS A 62 4.09 4.25 0.12
C HIS A 62 4.12 2.74 -0.15
N ARG A 63 2.95 2.09 -0.22
CA ARG A 63 2.83 0.67 -0.59
C ARG A 63 3.45 0.39 -1.96
N GLN A 64 3.18 1.27 -2.94
CA GLN A 64 3.71 1.11 -4.29
C GLN A 64 5.25 1.18 -4.31
N LEU A 65 5.84 2.10 -3.54
CA LEU A 65 7.30 2.19 -3.41
C LEU A 65 7.92 0.91 -2.82
N ILE A 66 7.26 0.28 -1.84
CA ILE A 66 7.71 -1.00 -1.26
C ILE A 66 7.68 -2.11 -2.31
N LEU A 67 6.58 -2.23 -3.08
CA LEU A 67 6.46 -3.22 -4.14
C LEU A 67 7.54 -3.07 -5.21
N GLU A 68 7.86 -1.84 -5.59
CA GLU A 68 8.95 -1.56 -6.52
C GLU A 68 10.31 -1.96 -5.97
N ALA A 69 10.54 -1.76 -4.67
CA ALA A 69 11.78 -2.17 -4.01
C ALA A 69 11.95 -3.69 -3.99
N ILE A 70 10.88 -4.42 -3.63
CA ILE A 70 10.83 -5.88 -3.69
C ILE A 70 11.16 -6.38 -5.09
N ALA A 71 10.52 -5.81 -6.12
CA ALA A 71 10.73 -6.22 -7.51
C ALA A 71 12.19 -5.98 -7.98
N ARG A 72 12.84 -4.91 -7.52
CA ARG A 72 14.26 -4.65 -7.81
C ARG A 72 15.17 -5.67 -7.14
N HIS A 73 14.90 -6.05 -5.89
CA HIS A 73 15.65 -7.06 -5.17
C HIS A 73 15.49 -8.46 -5.78
N GLU A 74 14.28 -8.84 -6.16
CA GLU A 74 14.03 -10.13 -6.81
C GLU A 74 14.72 -10.24 -8.17
N ARG A 75 14.74 -9.16 -8.96
CA ARG A 75 15.48 -9.12 -10.23
C ARG A 75 16.99 -9.25 -10.03
N SER A 76 17.53 -8.60 -9.01
CA SER A 76 18.96 -8.65 -8.69
C SER A 76 19.39 -10.02 -8.13
N ALA A 77 18.45 -10.78 -7.57
CA ALA A 77 18.69 -12.12 -7.02
C ALA A 77 18.57 -13.25 -8.07
N SER A 78 18.11 -12.95 -9.30
CA SER A 78 18.00 -13.95 -10.37
C SER A 78 19.34 -14.04 -11.14
N PRO A 79 20.00 -15.22 -11.22
CA PRO A 79 21.22 -15.36 -11.99
C PRO A 79 20.91 -15.20 -13.49
N PRO A 80 21.82 -14.62 -14.30
CA PRO A 80 21.64 -14.57 -15.75
C PRO A 80 21.48 -16.00 -16.30
N PRO A 81 20.66 -16.20 -17.37
CA PRO A 81 20.59 -17.49 -18.03
C PRO A 81 22.00 -17.88 -18.45
N GLN A 82 22.50 -18.98 -17.90
CA GLN A 82 23.81 -19.50 -18.27
C GLN A 82 23.76 -19.78 -19.77
N ALA A 83 24.58 -19.06 -20.53
CA ALA A 83 24.78 -19.35 -21.94
C ALA A 83 25.34 -20.78 -22.01
N ASP A 84 24.51 -21.72 -22.48
CA ASP A 84 24.95 -23.04 -22.89
C ASP A 84 26.17 -22.87 -23.81
N PRO A 85 27.37 -23.36 -23.43
CA PRO A 85 28.44 -23.47 -24.40
C PRO A 85 27.99 -24.54 -25.40
N GLY A 86 27.50 -24.08 -26.56
CA GLY A 86 27.13 -24.93 -27.68
C GLY A 86 28.25 -25.93 -27.98
N PRO A 87 27.92 -27.14 -28.43
CA PRO A 87 28.87 -28.25 -28.45
C PRO A 87 30.02 -27.91 -29.39
N GLU A 88 31.24 -27.94 -28.83
CA GLU A 88 32.49 -27.91 -29.56
C GLU A 88 32.49 -29.13 -30.51
N ALA A 89 32.33 -28.86 -31.80
CA ALA A 89 32.34 -29.88 -32.86
C ALA A 89 33.80 -30.33 -33.12
N PRO A 90 33.99 -31.59 -33.55
CA PRO A 90 35.26 -32.33 -33.42
C PRO A 90 36.40 -31.87 -34.33
#